data_AF-A0A2H0DEN6-F1
#
_entry.id   AF-A0A2H0DEN6-F1
#
_cell.length_a   1.000
_cell.length_b   1.000
_cell.length_c   1.000
_cell.angle_alpha   90.00
_cell.angle_beta   90.00
_cell.angle_gamma   90.00
#
_symmetry.space_group_name_H-M   'P 1'
#
loop_
_entity.id
_entity.type
_entity.pdbx_description
1 polymer ?
#
loop_
_entity_poly.entity_id
_entity_poly.type
_entity_poly.pdbx_seq_one_letter_code
_entity_poly.pdbx_strand_id
1 'polypeptide(L)'
;MSPEINEHYEATALKANKESWTHVNYLAQLIELEANTRKERAVERKISAARFPVIKTLDQFRWSWPKRINKLQIKDLFRLQFMKQQANVILLGSSYL
;
A
#
# COMPACT_ATOMS: atom_id res chain seq x y z
N MET A 1 -20.70 -15.22 -6.46
CA MET A 1 -20.16 -14.90 -5.12
C MET A 1 -18.70 -14.48 -5.31
N SER A 2 -18.17 -13.51 -4.57
CA SER A 2 -16.79 -13.06 -4.81
C SER A 2 -15.77 -14.13 -4.37
N PRO A 3 -14.61 -14.26 -5.04
CA PRO A 3 -13.67 -15.35 -4.79
C PRO A 3 -13.20 -15.44 -3.34
N GLU A 4 -12.86 -14.30 -2.73
CA GLU A 4 -12.31 -14.26 -1.36
C GLU A 4 -13.33 -14.69 -0.33
N ILE A 5 -14.59 -14.30 -0.53
CA ILE A 5 -15.68 -14.68 0.36
C ILE A 5 -15.83 -16.20 0.35
N ASN A 6 -15.86 -16.83 -0.83
CA ASN A 6 -15.98 -18.28 -0.95
C ASN A 6 -14.80 -19.04 -0.34
N GLU A 7 -13.60 -18.48 -0.44
CA GLU A 7 -12.39 -19.12 0.09
C GLU A 7 -12.28 -19.00 1.61
N HIS A 8 -12.76 -17.89 2.19
CA HIS A 8 -12.48 -17.54 3.58
C HIS A 8 -13.69 -17.52 4.51
N TYR A 9 -14.92 -17.72 4.03
CA TYR A 9 -16.12 -17.66 4.89
C TYR A 9 -16.05 -18.65 6.05
N GLU A 10 -15.64 -19.91 5.82
CA GLU A 10 -15.58 -20.93 6.88
C GLU A 10 -14.53 -20.60 7.93
N ALA A 11 -13.31 -20.26 7.51
CA ALA A 11 -12.23 -19.90 8.42
C ALA A 11 -12.60 -18.66 9.26
N THR A 12 -13.24 -17.66 8.64
CA THR A 12 -13.70 -16.46 9.34
C THR A 12 -14.86 -16.76 10.27
N ALA A 13 -15.75 -17.70 9.93
CA ALA A 13 -16.85 -18.12 10.78
C ALA A 13 -16.35 -18.89 12.02
N LEU A 14 -15.35 -19.76 11.86
CA LEU A 14 -14.70 -20.44 12.99
C LEU A 14 -14.04 -19.43 13.94
N LYS A 15 -13.35 -18.43 13.39
CA LYS A 15 -12.78 -17.33 14.18
C LYS A 15 -13.85 -16.52 14.90
N ALA A 16 -14.93 -16.17 14.19
CA ALA A 16 -16.07 -15.44 14.74
C ALA A 16 -16.70 -16.20 15.93
N ASN A 17 -16.85 -17.52 15.82
CA ASN A 17 -17.36 -18.35 16.90
C ASN A 17 -16.42 -18.33 18.12
N LYS A 18 -15.11 -18.53 17.87
CA LYS A 18 -14.09 -18.52 18.93
C LYS A 18 -14.01 -17.17 19.67
N GLU A 19 -14.15 -16.07 18.94
CA GLU A 19 -14.08 -14.72 19.48
C GLU A 19 -15.45 -14.11 19.84
N SER A 20 -16.53 -14.91 19.77
CA SER A 20 -17.91 -14.49 20.07
C SER A 20 -18.36 -13.24 19.28
N TRP A 21 -17.99 -13.16 18.01
CA TRP A 21 -18.40 -12.08 17.12
C TRP A 21 -19.90 -12.16 16.82
N THR A 22 -20.54 -10.99 16.71
CA THR A 22 -21.88 -10.91 16.13
C THR A 22 -21.85 -11.25 14.65
N HIS A 23 -22.98 -11.66 14.10
CA HIS A 23 -23.15 -11.90 12.66
C HIS A 23 -22.76 -10.67 11.81
N VAL A 24 -23.06 -9.47 12.32
CA VAL A 24 -22.69 -8.20 11.67
C VAL A 24 -21.18 -8.03 11.63
N ASN A 25 -20.48 -8.32 12.74
CA ASN A 25 -19.02 -8.22 12.79
C ASN A 25 -18.35 -9.25 11.87
N TYR A 26 -18.84 -10.49 11.87
CA TYR A 26 -18.39 -11.53 10.93
C TYR A 26 -18.50 -11.08 9.48
N LEU A 27 -19.67 -10.56 9.08
CA LEU A 27 -19.89 -10.08 7.72
C LEU A 27 -19.00 -8.88 7.38
N ALA A 28 -18.83 -7.94 8.32
CA ALA A 28 -17.96 -6.78 8.15
C ALA A 28 -16.51 -7.21 7.88
N GLN A 29 -16.00 -8.16 8.67
CA GLN A 29 -14.64 -8.69 8.52
C GLN A 29 -14.44 -9.43 7.19
N LEU A 30 -15.43 -10.21 6.77
CA LEU A 30 -15.38 -10.93 5.49
C LEU A 30 -15.41 -9.98 4.28
N ILE A 31 -16.20 -8.90 4.35
CA ILE A 31 -16.24 -7.85 3.32
C ILE A 31 -14.94 -7.05 3.31
N GLU A 32 -14.39 -6.72 4.48
CA GLU A 32 -13.12 -6.01 4.61
C GLU A 32 -11.97 -6.80 3.96
N LEU A 33 -11.93 -8.12 4.17
CA LEU A 33 -10.99 -9.02 3.50
C LEU A 33 -11.08 -8.91 1.97
N GLU A 34 -12.28 -9.10 1.40
CA GLU A 34 -12.50 -8.99 -0.04
C GLU A 34 -12.10 -7.62 -0.60
N ALA A 35 -12.45 -6.54 0.13
CA ALA A 35 -12.12 -5.18 -0.29
C ALA A 35 -10.60 -4.95 -0.31
N ASN A 36 -9.88 -5.45 0.70
CA ASN A 36 -8.43 -5.36 0.78
C ASN A 36 -7.75 -6.17 -0.34
N THR A 37 -8.13 -7.44 -0.55
CA THR A 37 -7.56 -8.26 -1.63
C THR A 37 -7.83 -7.62 -3.00
N ARG A 38 -9.03 -7.07 -3.21
CA ARG A 38 -9.35 -6.37 -4.46
C ARG A 38 -8.47 -5.14 -4.67
N LYS A 39 -8.18 -4.39 -3.61
CA LYS A 39 -7.29 -3.22 -3.65
C LYS A 39 -5.85 -3.63 -3.96
N GLU A 40 -5.35 -4.69 -3.35
CA GLU A 40 -4.01 -5.24 -3.59
C GLU A 40 -3.86 -5.70 -5.05
N ARG A 41 -4.80 -6.52 -5.55
CA ARG A 41 -4.81 -6.94 -6.96
C ARG A 41 -4.88 -5.77 -7.93
N ALA A 42 -5.56 -4.69 -7.56
CA ALA A 42 -5.61 -3.48 -8.39
C ALA A 42 -4.26 -2.75 -8.42
N VAL A 43 -3.52 -2.71 -7.31
CA VAL A 43 -2.16 -2.18 -7.25
C VAL A 43 -1.21 -3.02 -8.10
N GLU A 44 -1.22 -4.34 -7.93
CA GLU A 44 -0.38 -5.27 -8.71
C GLU A 44 -0.62 -5.12 -10.22
N ARG A 45 -1.89 -5.07 -10.64
CA ARG A 45 -2.26 -4.86 -12.05
C ARG A 45 -1.73 -3.54 -12.59
N LYS A 46 -1.81 -2.46 -11.82
CA LYS A 46 -1.27 -1.14 -12.22
C LYS A 46 0.26 -1.17 -12.36
N ILE A 47 0.96 -1.80 -11.42
CA ILE A 47 2.43 -1.95 -11.48
C ILE A 47 2.83 -2.76 -12.71
N SER A 48 2.15 -3.89 -12.95
CA SER A 48 2.39 -4.75 -14.11
C SER A 48 2.14 -4.01 -15.43
N ALA A 49 1.02 -3.30 -15.54
CA ALA A 49 0.65 -2.54 -16.73
C ALA A 49 1.64 -1.40 -17.05
N ALA A 50 2.26 -0.80 -16.03
CA ALA A 50 3.25 0.26 -16.21
C ALA A 50 4.59 -0.22 -16.78
N ARG A 51 4.83 -1.54 -16.82
CA ARG A 51 6.05 -2.16 -17.41
C ARG A 51 7.34 -1.54 -16.89
N PHE A 52 7.42 -1.26 -15.59
CA PHE A 52 8.64 -0.71 -15.00
C PHE A 52 9.80 -1.70 -15.19
N PRO A 53 10.99 -1.24 -15.63
CA PRO A 53 12.15 -2.11 -15.81
C PRO A 53 12.65 -2.69 -14.48
N VAL A 54 12.44 -1.97 -13.37
CA VAL A 54 12.75 -2.40 -12.01
C VAL A 54 11.66 -1.87 -11.07
N ILE A 55 11.13 -2.73 -10.20
CA ILE A 55 10.22 -2.31 -9.13
C ILE A 55 11.05 -1.72 -7.98
N LYS A 56 11.07 -0.39 -7.88
CA LYS A 56 11.69 0.35 -6.78
C LYS A 56 10.63 0.74 -5.75
N THR A 57 10.74 0.22 -4.54
CA THR A 57 9.89 0.62 -3.40
C THR A 57 10.60 1.65 -2.54
N LEU A 58 9.83 2.40 -1.74
CA LEU A 58 10.38 3.42 -0.83
C LEU A 58 11.32 2.81 0.23
N ASP A 59 11.08 1.57 0.66
CA ASP A 59 11.92 0.86 1.62
C ASP A 59 13.32 0.52 1.07
N GLN A 60 13.46 0.47 -0.25
CA GLN A 60 14.75 0.29 -0.92
C GLN A 60 15.58 1.59 -0.98
N PHE A 61 15.07 2.70 -0.45
CA PHE A 61 15.80 3.97 -0.46
C PHE A 61 17.05 3.89 0.43
N ARG A 62 18.22 4.04 -0.18
CA ARG A 62 19.51 3.94 0.50
C ARG A 62 19.83 5.23 1.26
N TRP A 63 19.51 5.31 2.54
CA TRP A 63 19.82 6.50 3.36
C TRP A 63 21.32 6.82 3.52
N SER A 64 22.22 5.90 3.19
CA SER A 64 23.67 6.13 3.19
C SER A 64 24.15 7.02 2.03
N TRP A 65 23.28 7.28 1.04
CA TRP A 65 23.58 8.13 -0.10
C TRP A 65 22.30 8.85 -0.56
N PRO A 66 22.31 10.17 -0.83
CA PRO A 66 23.44 11.11 -0.82
C PRO A 66 23.90 11.51 0.59
N LYS A 67 25.18 11.90 0.73
CA LYS A 67 25.77 12.31 2.02
C LYS A 67 25.16 13.60 2.60
N ARG A 68 24.54 14.43 1.75
CA ARG A 68 23.90 15.70 2.12
C ARG A 68 22.50 15.74 1.53
N ILE A 69 21.53 15.19 2.26
CA ILE A 69 20.10 15.27 1.93
C ILE A 69 19.30 15.41 3.23
N ASN A 70 18.27 16.26 3.23
CA ASN A 70 17.40 16.38 4.39
C ASN A 70 16.46 15.16 4.47
N LYS A 71 16.80 14.22 5.35
CA LYS A 71 16.04 12.97 5.55
C LYS A 71 14.58 13.22 5.91
N LEU A 72 14.28 14.26 6.68
CA LEU A 72 12.90 14.58 7.08
C LEU A 72 12.07 15.03 5.88
N GLN A 73 12.62 15.91 5.04
CA GLN A 73 11.95 16.35 3.82
C GLN A 73 11.67 15.20 2.85
N ILE A 74 12.63 14.28 2.65
CA ILE A 74 12.41 13.11 1.79
C ILE A 74 11.32 12.19 2.35
N LYS A 75 11.30 11.97 3.67
CA LYS A 75 10.22 11.20 4.30
C LYS A 75 8.85 11.87 4.15
N ASP A 76 8.78 13.20 4.14
CA ASP A 76 7.54 13.91 3.87
C ASP A 76 7.08 13.74 2.42
N LEU A 77 8.00 13.75 1.45
CA LEU A 77 7.68 13.44 0.05
C LEU A 77 7.12 12.02 -0.10
N PHE A 78 7.60 11.05 0.67
CA PHE A 78 7.12 9.67 0.67
C PHE A 78 5.65 9.54 1.12
N ARG A 79 5.11 10.53 1.84
CA ARG A 79 3.69 10.60 2.22
C ARG A 79 2.80 11.11 1.09
N LEU A 80 3.40 11.60 0.00
CA LEU A 80 2.72 12.08 -1.21
C LEU A 80 1.69 13.19 -0.96
N GLN A 81 1.84 13.97 0.12
CA GLN A 81 0.91 15.05 0.49
C GLN A 81 0.89 16.17 -0.55
N PHE A 82 2.01 16.41 -1.22
CA PHE A 82 2.10 17.39 -2.31
C PHE A 82 1.10 17.10 -3.44
N MET A 83 0.76 15.83 -3.70
CA MET A 83 -0.25 15.48 -4.70
C MET A 83 -1.65 15.97 -4.28
N LYS A 84 -2.01 15.82 -3.00
CA LYS A 84 -3.30 16.31 -2.48
C LYS A 84 -3.39 17.84 -2.53
N GLN A 85 -2.26 18.50 -2.31
CA GLN A 85 -2.14 19.96 -2.33
C GLN A 85 -1.95 20.53 -3.75
N GLN A 86 -1.91 19.68 -4.78
CA GLN A 86 -1.58 20.08 -6.16
C GLN A 86 -0.28 20.89 -6.25
N ALA A 87 0.69 20.56 -5.38
CA ALA A 87 1.96 21.26 -5.27
C ALA A 87 3.05 20.56 -6.10
N ASN A 88 3.99 21.34 -6.61
CA ASN A 88 5.14 20.84 -7.36
C ASN A 88 6.28 20.48 -6.41
N VAL A 89 6.97 19.37 -6.71
CA VAL A 89 8.18 18.95 -6.02
C VAL A 89 9.36 19.12 -6.98
N ILE A 90 10.34 19.93 -6.58
CA ILE A 90 11.56 20.15 -7.35
C ILE A 90 12.74 19.59 -6.56
N LEU A 91 13.44 18.62 -7.14
CA LEU A 91 14.66 18.04 -6.58
C LEU A 91 15.86 18.72 -7.25
N LEU A 92 16.62 19.51 -6.48
CA LEU A 92 17.82 20.18 -6.95
C LEU A 92 19.06 19.47 -6.40
N GLY A 93 19.92 19.03 -7.30
CA GLY A 93 21.24 18.46 -6.99
C GLY A 93 22.30 19.19 -7.78
N SER A 94 23.48 19.39 -7.18
CA SER A 94 24.62 19.97 -7.89
C SER A 94 25.19 18.93 -8.85
N SER A 95 25.27 19.25 -10.14
CA SER A 95 25.92 18.41 -11.15
C SER A 95 27.40 18.77 -11.21
N TYR A 96 28.19 18.32 -10.22
CA TYR A 96 29.63 18.32 -10.36
C TYR A 96 30.14 16.90 -10.09
N LEU A 97 30.61 16.31 -11.20
CA LEU A 97 31.54 15.18 -11.39
C LEU A 97 31.59 14.10 -10.30
#